data_AF-A0A9D5SP59-F1
#
_entry.id   AF-A0A9D5SP59-F1
#
_cell.length_a   1.000
_cell.length_b   1.000
_cell.length_c   1.000
_cell.angle_alpha   90.00
_cell.angle_beta   90.00
_cell.angle_gamma   90.00
#
_symmetry.space_group_name_H-M   'P 1'
#
loop_
_entity.id
_entity.type
_entity.pdbx_description
1 polymer ?
#
loop_
_entity_poly.entity_id
_entity_poly.type
_entity_poly.pdbx_seq_one_letter_code
_entity_poly.pdbx_strand_id
1 'polypeptide(L)'
;MRGLRASRHSRPNGVRSCRSINLSQRRKRKMNKAEFLDLLRKRLAGLPEGDIEERLAFYGEMIEDRMEEGQSEADAVAAMGDAEEIAAQIIAETPFVRLAKERIKPKRRLNTWEIVLLAVGSPIWLSLAVAALAVVLSLYVALWSVVVSLWAAFGSFIAGAAGGVTVGCVYIVTGNALAGLVMIGAGLVLAGLAILLFFGCKAATKGAALLAKGMALGAKRCLLRRREGDE
;
A
#
# COMPACT_ATOMS: atom_id res chain seq x y z
N MET A 1 21.33 -53.00 41.42
CA MET A 1 21.82 -52.03 42.43
C MET A 1 20.92 -50.82 42.44
N ARG A 2 20.22 -50.63 43.56
CA ARG A 2 19.30 -49.52 43.85
C ARG A 2 20.13 -48.29 44.22
N GLY A 3 19.91 -47.17 43.57
CA GLY A 3 20.49 -45.87 43.94
C GLY A 3 19.40 -44.85 44.18
N LEU A 4 18.82 -44.87 45.37
CA LEU A 4 17.96 -43.80 45.91
C LEU A 4 18.73 -42.48 45.94
N ARG A 5 18.11 -41.39 45.49
CA ARG A 5 18.47 -40.04 45.95
C ARG A 5 17.18 -39.29 46.32
N ALA A 6 16.87 -39.37 47.62
CA ALA A 6 15.90 -38.53 48.31
C ALA A 6 16.40 -37.06 48.29
N SER A 7 15.54 -36.11 47.90
CA SER A 7 14.79 -35.22 48.80
C SER A 7 15.63 -34.17 49.55
N ARG A 8 15.44 -32.88 49.18
CA ARG A 8 14.96 -31.78 50.05
C ARG A 8 15.49 -30.41 49.60
N HIS A 9 14.57 -29.51 49.26
CA HIS A 9 14.37 -28.19 49.89
C HIS A 9 13.29 -27.46 49.09
N SER A 10 12.05 -27.37 49.56
CA SER A 10 11.53 -26.46 50.61
C SER A 10 11.72 -24.97 50.32
N ARG A 11 10.70 -24.41 49.62
CA ARG A 11 10.01 -23.12 49.84
C ARG A 11 10.80 -21.81 49.57
N PRO A 12 10.12 -20.65 49.38
CA PRO A 12 8.68 -20.40 49.25
C PRO A 12 8.28 -19.59 48.00
N ASN A 13 7.01 -19.75 47.62
CA ASN A 13 6.22 -18.70 46.98
C ASN A 13 6.29 -17.41 47.79
N GLY A 14 6.56 -16.28 47.13
CA GLY A 14 6.18 -14.98 47.67
C GLY A 14 7.26 -13.92 47.66
N VAL A 15 7.64 -13.41 46.47
CA VAL A 15 8.08 -12.00 46.32
C VAL A 15 7.79 -11.49 44.90
N ARG A 16 6.55 -11.59 44.41
CA ARG A 16 6.08 -10.74 43.28
C ARG A 16 4.73 -10.06 43.54
N SER A 17 4.24 -10.12 44.78
CA SER A 17 2.94 -9.55 45.15
C SER A 17 3.04 -8.31 46.05
N CYS A 18 4.22 -7.72 46.23
CA CYS A 18 4.39 -6.50 47.05
C CYS A 18 4.55 -5.21 46.24
N ARG A 19 4.75 -5.27 44.91
CA ARG A 19 4.85 -4.05 44.08
C ARG A 19 3.51 -3.60 43.48
N SER A 20 2.50 -4.48 43.47
CA SER A 20 1.15 -4.17 42.97
C SER A 20 0.24 -3.53 44.02
N ILE A 21 0.48 -3.76 45.31
CA ILE A 21 -0.43 -3.28 46.37
C ILE A 21 -0.33 -1.76 46.57
N ASN A 22 0.86 -1.16 46.39
CA ASN A 22 1.07 0.28 46.59
C ASN A 22 0.62 1.17 45.42
N LEU A 23 0.22 0.63 44.25
CA LEU A 23 -0.40 1.45 43.19
C LEU A 23 -1.92 1.62 43.38
N SER A 24 -2.59 0.67 44.04
CA SER A 24 -4.04 0.77 44.33
C SER A 24 -4.39 1.78 45.42
N GLN A 25 -3.46 2.06 46.34
CA GLN A 25 -3.64 3.01 47.45
C GLN A 25 -3.27 4.46 47.08
N ARG A 26 -2.62 4.70 45.93
CA ARG A 26 -2.14 6.04 45.55
C ARG A 26 -3.17 6.89 44.78
N ARG A 27 -4.40 6.40 44.60
CA ARG A 27 -5.46 7.06 43.81
C ARG A 27 -6.77 7.34 44.51
N LYS A 28 -6.87 7.23 45.84
CA LYS A 28 -7.93 7.96 46.55
C LYS A 28 -7.51 9.41 46.76
N ARG A 29 -7.20 10.11 45.66
CA ARG A 29 -7.20 11.57 45.69
C ARG A 29 -8.68 11.94 45.65
N LYS A 30 -9.20 12.62 46.68
CA LYS A 30 -10.48 13.32 46.55
C LYS A 30 -10.31 14.25 45.36
N MET A 31 -10.92 13.86 44.25
CA MET A 31 -10.84 14.57 42.98
C MET A 31 -12.10 15.41 42.87
N ASN A 32 -11.91 16.69 42.57
CA ASN A 32 -13.01 17.60 42.35
C ASN A 32 -13.62 17.32 40.96
N LYS A 33 -14.85 17.77 40.72
CA LYS A 33 -15.59 17.58 39.47
C LYS A 33 -14.77 18.05 38.27
N ALA A 34 -14.13 19.22 38.38
CA ALA A 34 -13.30 19.77 37.32
C ALA A 34 -12.11 18.84 36.95
N GLU A 35 -11.49 18.22 37.95
CA GLU A 35 -10.37 17.30 37.74
C GLU A 35 -10.83 15.98 37.13
N PHE A 36 -12.00 15.48 37.54
CA PHE A 36 -12.62 14.28 36.97
C PHE A 36 -12.96 14.47 35.49
N LEU A 37 -13.63 15.57 35.14
CA LEU A 37 -14.01 15.87 33.76
C LEU A 37 -12.78 16.13 32.86
N ASP A 38 -11.75 16.82 33.37
CA ASP A 38 -10.49 17.02 32.64
C ASP A 38 -9.75 15.69 32.38
N LEU A 39 -9.72 14.80 33.38
CA LEU A 39 -9.13 13.47 33.24
C LEU A 39 -9.93 12.62 32.24
N LEU A 40 -11.27 12.63 32.33
CA LEU A 40 -12.15 11.93 31.39
C LEU A 40 -11.96 12.44 29.96
N ARG A 41 -11.86 13.76 29.76
CA ARG A 41 -11.55 14.39 28.46
C ARG A 41 -10.23 13.90 27.89
N LYS A 42 -9.17 13.90 28.70
CA LYS A 42 -7.83 13.44 28.29
C LYS A 42 -7.83 11.97 27.88
N ARG A 43 -8.61 11.13 28.57
CA ARG A 43 -8.73 9.70 28.25
C ARG A 43 -9.60 9.46 27.02
N LEU A 44 -10.63 10.28 26.81
CA LEU A 44 -11.52 10.22 25.64
C LEU A 44 -10.98 10.94 24.39
N ALA A 45 -9.77 11.50 24.42
CA ALA A 45 -9.15 12.21 23.28
C ALA A 45 -8.99 11.38 21.97
N GLY A 46 -9.32 10.09 22.01
CA GLY A 46 -9.41 9.22 20.83
C GLY A 46 -10.79 9.22 20.12
N LEU A 47 -11.81 9.85 20.71
CA LEU A 47 -13.17 9.94 20.18
C LEU A 47 -13.43 11.26 19.44
N PRO A 48 -14.52 11.38 18.66
CA PRO A 48 -14.96 12.64 18.07
C PRO A 48 -15.23 13.71 19.14
N GLU A 49 -14.79 14.96 18.94
CA GLU A 49 -14.98 16.06 19.92
C GLU A 49 -16.43 16.24 20.37
N GLY A 50 -17.41 16.07 19.46
CA GLY A 50 -18.83 16.15 19.80
C GLY A 50 -19.28 15.05 20.77
N ASP A 51 -18.79 13.81 20.60
CA ASP A 51 -19.08 12.72 21.51
C ASP A 51 -18.36 12.94 22.85
N ILE A 52 -17.16 13.52 22.85
CA ILE A 52 -16.43 13.86 24.07
C ILE A 52 -17.23 14.88 24.89
N GLU A 53 -17.71 15.97 24.26
CA GLU A 53 -18.49 17.01 24.93
C GLU A 53 -19.82 16.49 25.47
N GLU A 54 -20.53 15.65 24.69
CA GLU A 54 -21.79 15.02 25.12
C GLU A 54 -21.58 14.13 26.36
N ARG A 55 -20.52 13.31 26.36
CA ARG A 55 -20.21 12.45 27.51
C ARG A 55 -19.78 13.26 28.72
N LEU A 56 -18.98 14.31 28.54
CA LEU A 56 -18.58 15.21 29.63
C LEU A 56 -19.79 15.96 30.23
N ALA A 57 -20.74 16.38 29.40
CA ALA A 57 -21.98 17.01 29.86
C ALA A 57 -22.82 16.03 30.69
N PHE A 58 -23.04 14.81 30.18
CA PHE A 58 -23.80 13.77 30.87
C PHE A 58 -23.24 13.44 32.27
N TYR A 59 -21.93 13.20 32.37
CA TYR A 59 -21.30 12.95 33.68
C TYR A 59 -21.24 14.22 34.54
N GLY A 60 -21.17 15.40 33.93
CA GLY A 60 -21.22 16.68 34.62
C GLY A 60 -22.56 16.90 35.33
N GLU A 61 -23.68 16.65 34.64
CA GLU A 61 -25.04 16.74 35.20
C GLU A 61 -25.24 15.70 36.32
N MET A 62 -24.83 14.44 36.11
CA MET A 62 -24.93 13.40 37.14
C MET A 62 -24.18 13.73 38.45
N ILE A 63 -23.08 14.46 38.35
CA ILE A 63 -22.32 14.93 39.53
C ILE A 63 -23.03 16.13 40.17
N GLU A 64 -23.62 17.02 39.38
CA GLU A 64 -24.42 18.16 39.87
C GLU A 64 -25.65 17.69 40.64
N ASP A 65 -26.43 16.75 40.10
CA ASP A 65 -27.61 16.17 40.77
C ASP A 65 -27.27 15.66 42.18
N ARG A 66 -26.12 14.99 42.33
CA ARG A 66 -25.68 14.47 43.63
C ARG A 66 -25.20 15.56 44.58
N MET A 67 -24.62 16.64 44.07
CA MET A 67 -24.27 17.79 44.89
C MET A 67 -25.52 18.53 45.37
N GLU A 68 -26.57 18.59 44.55
CA GLU A 68 -27.88 19.15 44.94
C GLU A 68 -28.60 18.31 46.01
N GLU A 69 -28.41 16.99 45.98
CA GLU A 69 -28.86 16.06 47.04
C GLU A 69 -28.09 16.21 48.37
N GLY A 70 -27.11 17.12 48.44
CA GLY A 70 -26.35 17.44 49.66
C GLY A 70 -25.05 16.66 49.83
N GLN A 71 -24.57 15.94 48.80
CA GLN A 71 -23.27 15.27 48.84
C GLN A 71 -22.14 16.28 48.59
N SER A 72 -20.99 16.08 49.24
CA SER A 72 -19.81 16.89 48.92
C SER A 72 -19.29 16.52 47.52
N GLU A 73 -18.74 17.48 46.78
CA GLU A 73 -18.23 17.29 45.41
C GLU A 73 -17.30 16.06 45.29
N ALA A 74 -16.43 15.87 46.29
CA ALA A 74 -15.51 14.73 46.32
C ALA A 74 -16.21 13.38 46.52
N ASP A 75 -17.34 13.35 47.23
CA ASP A 75 -18.11 12.13 47.48
C ASP A 75 -19.01 11.82 46.27
N ALA A 76 -19.56 12.85 45.60
CA ALA A 76 -20.31 12.71 44.36
C ALA A 76 -19.45 12.15 43.21
N VAL A 77 -18.20 12.61 43.09
CA VAL A 77 -17.23 12.06 42.12
C VAL A 77 -16.81 10.64 42.49
N ALA A 78 -16.61 10.34 43.78
CA ALA A 78 -16.29 8.99 44.23
C ALA A 78 -17.41 7.97 43.93
N ALA A 79 -18.67 8.43 43.89
CA ALA A 79 -19.82 7.60 43.54
C ALA A 79 -19.91 7.28 42.04
N MET A 80 -19.26 8.04 41.15
CA MET A 80 -19.23 7.78 39.70
C MET A 80 -18.34 6.59 39.32
N GLY A 81 -17.29 6.33 40.11
CA GLY A 81 -16.26 5.34 39.80
C GLY A 81 -14.99 5.98 39.22
N ASP A 82 -14.05 5.14 38.77
CA ASP A 82 -12.77 5.61 38.23
C ASP A 82 -12.91 6.12 36.79
N ALA A 83 -12.46 7.35 36.54
CA ALA A 83 -12.56 7.98 35.22
C ALA A 83 -11.85 7.18 34.11
N GLU A 84 -10.83 6.38 34.44
CA GLU A 84 -10.12 5.56 33.45
C GLU A 84 -10.93 4.33 33.05
N GLU A 85 -11.63 3.70 34.00
CA GLU A 85 -12.54 2.59 33.73
C GLU A 85 -13.72 3.04 32.86
N ILE A 86 -14.31 4.20 33.21
CA ILE A 86 -15.40 4.81 32.43
C ILE A 86 -14.94 5.12 31.00
N ALA A 87 -13.76 5.75 30.84
CA ALA A 87 -13.23 6.04 29.52
C ALA A 87 -12.95 4.78 28.70
N ALA A 88 -12.39 3.73 29.32
CA ALA A 88 -12.11 2.46 28.66
C ALA A 88 -13.39 1.77 28.18
N GLN A 89 -14.45 1.81 28.98
CA GLN A 89 -15.76 1.27 28.61
C GLN A 89 -16.37 2.03 27.43
N ILE A 90 -16.37 3.36 27.46
CA ILE A 90 -16.89 4.21 26.37
C ILE A 90 -16.14 3.93 25.05
N ILE A 91 -14.82 3.81 25.11
CA ILE A 91 -13.99 3.50 23.94
C ILE A 91 -14.31 2.09 23.41
N ALA A 92 -14.50 1.11 24.28
CA ALA A 92 -14.82 -0.27 23.88
C ALA A 92 -16.22 -0.41 23.26
N GLU A 93 -17.20 0.36 23.74
CA GLU A 93 -18.57 0.36 23.22
C GLU A 93 -18.72 1.18 21.92
N THR A 94 -17.75 2.04 21.59
CA THR A 94 -17.81 2.86 20.39
C THR A 94 -17.44 2.04 19.14
N PRO A 95 -18.36 1.83 18.18
CA PRO A 95 -18.08 1.02 17.01
C PRO A 95 -17.03 1.71 16.12
N PHE A 96 -16.00 0.97 15.70
CA PHE A 96 -14.92 1.43 14.82
C PHE A 96 -15.40 2.16 13.55
N VAL A 97 -16.63 1.87 13.08
CA VAL A 97 -17.26 2.54 11.94
C VAL A 97 -17.49 4.04 12.21
N ARG A 98 -17.80 4.45 13.44
CA ARG A 98 -17.96 5.87 13.83
C ARG A 98 -16.61 6.59 13.86
N LEU A 99 -15.58 5.92 14.38
CA LEU A 99 -14.20 6.45 14.42
C LEU A 99 -13.60 6.61 13.01
N ALA A 100 -13.89 5.68 12.10
CA ALA A 100 -13.45 5.74 10.71
C ALA A 100 -14.17 6.84 9.90
N LYS A 101 -15.46 7.05 10.13
CA LYS A 101 -16.27 8.05 9.41
C LYS A 101 -15.80 9.48 9.69
N GLU A 102 -15.29 9.76 10.89
CA GLU A 102 -14.81 11.08 11.28
C GLU A 102 -13.36 11.35 10.85
N ARG A 103 -12.49 10.33 10.79
CA ARG A 103 -11.13 10.44 10.21
C ARG A 103 -11.15 10.76 8.71
N ILE A 104 -12.30 10.57 8.05
CA ILE A 104 -12.56 10.91 6.66
C ILE A 104 -13.20 12.29 6.52
N LYS A 105 -13.57 13.00 7.60
CA LYS A 105 -13.96 14.41 7.47
C LYS A 105 -12.72 15.21 7.06
N PRO A 106 -12.65 15.75 5.83
CA PRO A 106 -11.52 16.57 5.43
C PRO A 106 -11.52 17.80 6.34
N LYS A 107 -10.48 17.94 7.17
CA LYS A 107 -10.25 19.09 8.06
C LYS A 107 -9.94 20.38 7.28
N ARG A 108 -9.99 20.33 5.95
CA ARG A 108 -9.74 21.46 5.05
C ARG A 108 -11.09 21.95 4.55
N ARG A 109 -11.48 23.15 4.99
CA ARG A 109 -12.61 23.90 4.42
C ARG A 109 -12.22 24.32 3.00
N LEU A 110 -12.26 23.37 2.06
CA LEU A 110 -12.16 23.68 0.64
C LEU A 110 -13.39 24.51 0.32
N ASN A 111 -13.19 25.69 -0.28
CA ASN A 111 -14.29 26.56 -0.62
C ASN A 111 -15.26 25.78 -1.52
N THR A 112 -16.58 25.96 -1.37
CA THR A 112 -17.59 25.28 -2.19
C THR A 112 -17.28 25.43 -3.69
N TRP A 113 -16.72 26.57 -4.08
CA TRP A 113 -16.24 26.81 -5.44
C TRP A 113 -15.13 25.86 -5.88
N GLU A 114 -14.12 25.59 -5.05
CA GLU A 114 -13.05 24.63 -5.35
C GLU A 114 -13.59 23.22 -5.46
N ILE A 115 -14.57 22.83 -4.62
CA ILE A 115 -15.19 21.50 -4.71
C ILE A 115 -15.99 21.36 -6.01
N VAL A 116 -16.71 22.41 -6.44
CA VAL A 116 -17.43 22.41 -7.72
C VAL A 116 -16.45 22.37 -8.89
N LEU A 117 -15.36 23.15 -8.82
CA LEU A 117 -14.31 23.13 -9.83
C LEU A 117 -13.58 21.77 -9.88
N LEU A 118 -13.38 21.13 -8.74
CA LEU A 118 -12.79 19.80 -8.63
C LEU A 118 -13.77 18.72 -9.06
N ALA A 119 -15.08 18.88 -8.84
CA ALA A 119 -16.12 17.93 -9.25
C ALA A 119 -16.35 17.97 -10.77
N VAL A 120 -16.30 19.15 -11.38
CA VAL A 120 -16.36 19.32 -12.85
C VAL A 120 -14.99 19.06 -13.48
N GLY A 121 -13.91 19.34 -12.76
CA GLY A 121 -12.54 19.01 -13.15
C GLY A 121 -12.24 17.51 -13.03
N SER A 122 -12.86 16.79 -12.11
CA SER A 122 -12.65 15.35 -11.88
C SER A 122 -12.85 14.51 -13.15
N PRO A 123 -13.95 14.66 -13.93
CA PRO A 123 -14.10 13.94 -15.20
C PRO A 123 -13.07 14.38 -16.25
N ILE A 124 -12.62 15.64 -16.24
CA ILE A 124 -11.61 16.15 -17.17
C ILE A 124 -10.22 15.58 -16.85
N TRP A 125 -9.80 15.62 -15.59
CA TRP A 125 -8.53 15.04 -15.12
C TRP A 125 -8.51 13.53 -15.29
N LEU A 126 -9.64 12.85 -15.05
CA LEU A 126 -9.78 11.43 -15.31
C LEU A 126 -9.61 11.13 -16.81
N SER A 127 -10.31 11.87 -17.68
CA SER A 127 -10.19 11.71 -19.13
C SER A 127 -8.76 11.97 -19.62
N LEU A 128 -8.11 12.99 -19.08
CA LEU A 128 -6.72 13.33 -19.41
C LEU A 128 -5.74 12.26 -18.92
N ALA A 129 -5.95 11.69 -17.73
CA ALA A 129 -5.14 10.60 -17.21
C ALA A 129 -5.29 9.34 -18.08
N VAL A 130 -6.52 9.01 -18.50
CA VAL A 130 -6.79 7.90 -19.40
C VAL A 130 -6.10 8.12 -20.77
N ALA A 131 -6.19 9.33 -21.32
CA ALA A 131 -5.49 9.68 -22.56
C ALA A 131 -3.97 9.55 -22.43
N ALA A 132 -3.38 10.07 -21.35
CA ALA A 132 -1.95 9.95 -21.09
C ALA A 132 -1.51 8.48 -20.95
N LEU A 133 -2.30 7.66 -20.24
CA LEU A 133 -2.05 6.21 -20.15
C LEU A 133 -2.11 5.53 -21.51
N ALA A 134 -3.11 5.88 -22.33
CA ALA A 134 -3.25 5.35 -23.68
C ALA A 134 -2.05 5.69 -24.57
N VAL A 135 -1.50 6.90 -24.48
CA VAL A 135 -0.27 7.29 -25.20
C VAL A 135 0.94 6.50 -24.70
N VAL A 136 1.11 6.33 -23.39
CA VAL A 136 2.24 5.55 -22.86
C VAL A 136 2.14 4.09 -23.30
N LEU A 137 0.94 3.51 -23.25
CA LEU A 137 0.69 2.15 -23.71
C LEU A 137 0.92 2.00 -25.22
N SER A 138 0.49 2.96 -26.04
CA SER A 138 0.71 2.91 -27.49
C SER A 138 2.19 2.97 -27.84
N LEU A 139 2.98 3.82 -27.17
CA LEU A 139 4.43 3.88 -27.33
C LEU A 139 5.11 2.59 -26.88
N TYR A 140 4.65 1.99 -25.78
CA TYR A 140 5.16 0.70 -25.32
C TYR A 140 4.89 -0.41 -26.34
N VAL A 141 3.64 -0.54 -26.81
CA VAL A 141 3.27 -1.54 -27.82
C VAL A 141 4.04 -1.31 -29.12
N ALA A 142 4.19 -0.06 -29.57
CA ALA A 142 4.97 0.29 -30.76
C ALA A 142 6.46 -0.08 -30.60
N LEU A 143 7.04 0.12 -29.42
CA LEU A 143 8.42 -0.28 -29.15
C LEU A 143 8.58 -1.81 -29.25
N TRP A 144 7.64 -2.57 -28.68
CA TRP A 144 7.68 -4.03 -28.71
C TRP A 144 7.30 -4.61 -30.07
N SER A 145 6.44 -3.95 -30.85
CA SER A 145 6.07 -4.41 -32.19
C SER A 145 7.26 -4.41 -33.14
N VAL A 146 8.15 -3.41 -33.01
CA VAL A 146 9.43 -3.37 -33.77
C VAL A 146 10.33 -4.54 -33.38
N VAL A 147 10.42 -4.86 -32.09
CA VAL A 147 11.20 -6.03 -31.64
C VAL A 147 10.60 -7.31 -32.20
N VAL A 148 9.28 -7.49 -32.10
CA VAL A 148 8.59 -8.67 -32.63
C VAL A 148 8.75 -8.79 -34.14
N SER A 149 8.65 -7.71 -34.91
CA SER A 149 8.82 -7.74 -36.37
C SER A 149 10.25 -8.10 -36.78
N LEU A 150 11.25 -7.62 -36.05
CA LEU A 150 12.65 -8.02 -36.21
C LEU A 150 12.85 -9.54 -35.99
N TRP A 151 12.26 -10.09 -34.93
CA TRP A 151 12.29 -11.54 -34.67
C TRP A 151 11.49 -12.35 -35.70
N ALA A 152 10.36 -11.84 -36.18
CA ALA A 152 9.58 -12.46 -37.24
C ALA A 152 10.37 -12.51 -38.55
N ALA A 153 11.05 -11.42 -38.92
CA ALA A 153 11.93 -11.37 -40.09
C ALA A 153 13.06 -12.40 -39.98
N PHE A 154 13.68 -12.53 -38.81
CA PHE A 154 14.67 -13.57 -38.54
C PHE A 154 14.09 -14.98 -38.75
N GLY A 155 12.89 -15.24 -38.24
CA GLY A 155 12.18 -16.52 -38.46
C GLY A 155 11.93 -16.79 -39.95
N SER A 156 11.48 -15.79 -40.70
CA SER A 156 11.26 -15.89 -42.15
C SER A 156 12.55 -16.17 -42.91
N PHE A 157 13.69 -15.60 -42.52
CA PHE A 157 14.97 -15.88 -43.17
C PHE A 157 15.48 -17.29 -42.89
N ILE A 158 15.30 -17.81 -41.68
CA ILE A 158 15.62 -19.22 -41.37
C ILE A 158 14.75 -20.17 -42.17
N ALA A 159 13.43 -19.92 -42.20
CA ALA A 159 12.50 -20.72 -42.98
C ALA A 159 12.82 -20.66 -44.47
N GLY A 160 13.18 -19.48 -44.98
CA GLY A 160 13.61 -19.26 -46.36
C GLY A 160 14.93 -19.98 -46.68
N ALA A 161 15.89 -19.99 -45.76
CA ALA A 161 17.14 -20.73 -45.94
C ALA A 161 16.91 -22.25 -46.00
N ALA A 162 16.13 -22.80 -45.06
CA ALA A 162 15.78 -24.21 -45.05
C ALA A 162 14.95 -24.62 -46.28
N GLY A 163 13.99 -23.78 -46.66
CA GLY A 163 13.18 -23.96 -47.86
C GLY A 163 14.01 -23.91 -49.14
N GLY A 164 14.92 -22.93 -49.27
CA GLY A 164 15.81 -22.78 -50.41
C GLY A 164 16.73 -23.97 -50.62
N VAL A 165 17.28 -24.54 -49.53
CA VAL A 165 18.10 -25.77 -49.60
C VAL A 165 17.23 -26.97 -50.00
N THR A 166 16.07 -27.15 -49.38
CA THR A 166 15.18 -28.29 -49.66
C THR A 166 14.69 -28.27 -51.11
N VAL A 167 14.17 -27.12 -51.55
CA VAL A 167 13.70 -26.92 -52.93
C VAL A 167 14.86 -27.05 -53.91
N GLY A 168 16.03 -26.48 -53.60
CA GLY A 168 17.22 -26.60 -54.43
C GLY A 168 17.66 -28.06 -54.65
N CYS A 169 17.65 -28.89 -53.59
CA CYS A 169 17.93 -30.32 -53.70
C CYS A 169 16.93 -31.04 -54.62
N VAL A 170 15.64 -30.72 -54.53
CA VAL A 170 14.61 -31.30 -55.40
C VAL A 170 14.87 -30.94 -56.87
N TYR A 171 15.18 -29.68 -57.17
CA TYR A 171 15.46 -29.23 -58.54
C TYR A 171 16.67 -29.92 -59.19
N ILE A 172 17.71 -30.22 -58.40
CA ILE A 172 18.89 -30.99 -58.86
C ILE A 172 18.47 -32.40 -59.26
N VAL A 173 17.66 -33.08 -58.44
CA VAL A 173 17.20 -34.46 -58.69
C VAL A 173 16.25 -34.52 -59.90
N THR A 174 15.44 -33.49 -60.14
CA THR A 174 14.54 -33.42 -61.30
C THR A 174 15.23 -33.05 -62.62
N GLY A 175 16.57 -32.94 -62.64
CA GLY A 175 17.36 -32.73 -63.86
C GLY A 175 17.67 -31.27 -64.20
N ASN A 176 17.31 -30.30 -63.35
CA ASN A 176 17.65 -28.89 -63.54
C ASN A 176 18.68 -28.43 -62.48
N ALA A 177 19.91 -28.91 -62.64
CA ALA A 177 21.00 -28.69 -61.70
C ALA A 177 21.38 -27.20 -61.53
N LEU A 178 21.31 -26.41 -62.61
CA LEU A 178 21.59 -24.97 -62.57
C LEU A 178 20.60 -24.22 -61.68
N ALA A 179 19.29 -24.45 -61.86
CA ALA A 179 18.26 -23.85 -61.02
C ALA A 179 18.40 -24.29 -59.55
N GLY A 180 18.70 -25.56 -59.31
CA GLY A 180 18.90 -26.08 -57.97
C GLY A 180 20.11 -25.47 -57.25
N LEU A 181 21.24 -25.28 -57.95
CA LEU A 181 22.43 -24.64 -57.38
C LEU A 181 22.18 -23.16 -57.02
N VAL A 182 21.43 -22.43 -57.85
CA VAL A 182 21.03 -21.04 -57.57
C VAL A 182 20.14 -20.97 -56.33
N MET A 183 19.20 -21.90 -56.16
CA MET A 183 18.31 -21.94 -54.99
C MET A 183 19.05 -22.27 -53.69
N ILE A 184 20.02 -23.19 -53.72
CA ILE A 184 20.90 -23.47 -52.58
C ILE A 184 21.75 -22.24 -52.24
N GLY A 185 22.30 -21.57 -53.25
CA GLY A 185 23.05 -20.33 -53.09
C GLY A 185 22.20 -19.23 -52.45
N ALA A 186 20.96 -19.04 -52.92
CA ALA A 186 20.02 -18.10 -52.32
C ALA A 186 19.70 -18.46 -50.86
N GLY A 187 19.53 -19.75 -50.55
CA GLY A 187 19.35 -20.23 -49.18
C GLY A 187 20.54 -19.91 -48.27
N LEU A 188 21.78 -20.06 -48.77
CA LEU A 188 23.00 -19.71 -48.03
C LEU A 188 23.10 -18.20 -47.75
N VAL A 189 22.74 -17.37 -48.74
CA VAL A 189 22.69 -15.92 -48.58
C VAL A 189 21.66 -15.52 -47.52
N LEU A 190 20.46 -16.11 -47.55
CA LEU A 190 19.43 -15.88 -46.53
C LEU A 190 19.90 -16.32 -45.13
N ALA A 191 20.63 -17.43 -45.02
CA ALA A 191 21.23 -17.88 -43.77
C ALA A 191 22.29 -16.88 -43.24
N GLY A 192 23.13 -16.35 -44.13
CA GLY A 192 24.09 -15.30 -43.78
C GLY A 192 23.41 -14.02 -43.28
N LEU A 193 22.35 -13.57 -43.97
CA LEU A 193 21.55 -12.42 -43.53
C LEU A 193 20.87 -12.67 -42.18
N ALA A 194 20.39 -13.89 -41.93
CA ALA A 194 19.78 -14.24 -40.64
C ALA A 194 20.77 -14.07 -39.48
N ILE A 195 22.03 -14.47 -39.64
CA ILE A 195 23.07 -14.32 -38.61
C ILE A 195 23.35 -12.83 -38.32
N LEU A 196 23.42 -11.99 -39.36
CA LEU A 196 23.60 -10.55 -39.19
C LEU A 196 22.38 -9.91 -38.50
N LEU A 197 21.17 -10.31 -38.91
CA LEU A 197 19.93 -9.87 -38.25
C LEU A 197 19.89 -10.27 -36.78
N PHE A 198 20.42 -11.44 -36.41
CA PHE A 198 20.45 -11.89 -35.02
C PHE A 198 21.25 -10.94 -34.11
N PHE A 199 22.42 -10.49 -34.56
CA PHE A 199 23.19 -9.48 -33.82
C PHE A 199 22.44 -8.15 -33.74
N GLY A 200 21.80 -7.72 -34.83
CA GLY A 200 20.94 -6.54 -34.86
C GLY A 200 19.76 -6.64 -33.89
N CYS A 201 19.06 -7.77 -33.86
CA CYS A 201 17.93 -8.05 -32.97
C CYS A 201 18.36 -8.03 -31.50
N LYS A 202 19.53 -8.60 -31.18
CA LYS A 202 20.08 -8.58 -29.81
C LYS A 202 20.43 -7.16 -29.37
N ALA A 203 21.00 -6.34 -30.26
CA ALA A 203 21.27 -4.93 -29.99
C ALA A 203 19.97 -4.13 -29.82
N ALA A 204 19.00 -4.31 -30.71
CA ALA A 204 17.69 -3.66 -30.66
C ALA A 204 16.93 -4.01 -29.37
N THR A 205 16.92 -5.28 -28.96
CA THR A 205 16.26 -5.72 -27.72
C THR A 205 16.92 -5.13 -26.48
N LYS A 206 18.26 -5.06 -26.44
CA LYS A 206 18.99 -4.37 -25.37
C LYS A 206 18.68 -2.88 -25.35
N GLY A 207 18.63 -2.23 -26.51
CA GLY A 207 18.27 -0.82 -26.65
C GLY A 207 16.85 -0.54 -26.14
N ALA A 208 15.87 -1.34 -26.56
CA ALA A 208 14.49 -1.24 -26.10
C ALA A 208 14.39 -1.46 -24.58
N ALA A 209 15.11 -2.43 -24.01
CA ALA A 209 15.13 -2.67 -22.57
C ALA A 209 15.78 -1.51 -21.78
N LEU A 210 16.84 -0.89 -22.30
CA LEU A 210 17.47 0.28 -21.69
C LEU A 210 16.56 1.50 -21.74
N LEU A 211 15.89 1.73 -22.87
CA LEU A 211 14.89 2.80 -23.01
C LEU A 211 13.71 2.60 -22.05
N ALA A 212 13.19 1.37 -21.94
CA ALA A 212 12.13 1.04 -20.99
C ALA A 212 12.57 1.29 -19.53
N LYS A 213 13.79 0.89 -19.16
CA LYS A 213 14.37 1.19 -17.85
C LYS A 213 14.56 2.69 -17.62
N GLY A 214 15.01 3.42 -18.65
CA GLY A 214 15.17 4.88 -18.61
C GLY A 214 13.85 5.59 -18.36
N MET A 215 12.78 5.20 -19.06
CA MET A 215 11.43 5.72 -18.84
C MET A 215 10.90 5.40 -17.44
N ALA A 216 11.09 4.18 -16.96
CA ALA A 216 10.66 3.77 -15.62
C ALA A 216 11.41 4.52 -14.50
N LEU A 217 12.72 4.71 -14.66
CA LEU A 217 13.54 5.48 -13.72
C LEU A 217 13.22 6.98 -13.80
N GLY A 218 12.96 7.52 -14.99
CA GLY A 218 12.53 8.91 -15.18
C GLY A 218 11.19 9.18 -14.49
N ALA A 219 10.21 8.31 -14.70
CA ALA A 219 8.92 8.39 -13.99
C ALA A 219 9.10 8.32 -12.47
N LYS A 220 9.93 7.40 -11.98
CA LYS A 220 10.24 7.28 -10.54
C LYS A 220 10.92 8.55 -9.99
N ARG A 221 11.87 9.15 -10.73
CA ARG A 221 12.53 10.40 -10.33
C ARG A 221 11.57 11.59 -10.32
N CYS A 222 10.69 11.71 -11.31
CA CYS A 222 9.66 12.75 -11.33
C CYS A 222 8.69 12.63 -10.15
N LEU A 223 8.28 11.40 -9.81
CA LEU A 223 7.40 11.16 -8.66
C LEU A 223 8.09 11.44 -7.32
N LEU A 224 9.36 11.06 -7.17
CA LEU A 224 10.14 11.33 -5.94
C LEU A 224 10.41 12.83 -5.75
N ARG A 225 10.76 13.55 -6.82
CA ARG A 225 10.95 15.02 -6.77
C ARG A 225 9.68 15.78 -6.40
N ARG A 226 8.50 15.19 -6.61
CA ARG A 226 7.23 15.78 -6.15
C ARG A 226 7.02 15.64 -4.65
N ARG A 227 7.60 14.62 -4.01
CA ARG A 227 7.51 14.46 -2.55
C ARG A 227 8.42 15.42 -1.78
N GLU A 228 9.60 15.73 -2.31
CA GLU A 228 10.53 16.68 -1.68
C GLU A 228 10.08 18.15 -1.78
N GLY A 229 9.11 18.48 -2.63
CA GLY A 229 8.56 19.83 -2.74
C GLY A 229 7.39 20.13 -1.80
N ASP A 230 6.92 19.12 -1.07
CA ASP A 230 5.76 19.20 -0.16
C ASP A 230 6.16 19.10 1.33
N GLU A 231 7.47 18.95 1.64
CA GLU A 231 8.07 19.07 2.99
C GLU A 231 8.77 20.43 3.16
#